data_AF-A0A1W2TUR5-F1
#
_entry.id   AF-A0A1W2TUR5-F1
#
_cell.length_a   1.000
_cell.length_b   1.000
_cell.length_c   1.000
_cell.angle_alpha   90.00
_cell.angle_beta   90.00
_cell.angle_gamma   90.00
#
_symmetry.space_group_name_H-M   'P 1'
#
loop_
_entity.id
_entity.type
_entity.pdbx_description
1 polymer ?
#
loop_
_entity_poly.entity_id
_entity_poly.type
_entity_poly.pdbx_seq_one_letter_code
_entity_poly.pdbx_strand_id
1 'polypeptide(L)'
;MASSSTPDTPDTSYVEMDKDADATLIGRHCQLEYCNQLDFLPFFCQSCKRTFCLDHRTEDSHRCENKGAWAERRRQAQLARPAAGEGRQMRDYVSQKPCAAADCRTTIGTSLVPGVHCAGCNHDYCLRHRLREEHDCGSRAPVGARPRDAVAEQTRSAFAKLRAWGTAKREQASRALPKARPTSASARLVAVNNLKKSAKGDVKLPPEKRVYLYVEAEAETTTAKNYKGEFFYSRDWVAGRVLDAAAKSLQVENVNNQSSEERDKLRIFHVEGGRVLEFNEKVGSALASGNTIVLLRGIGPPPDLIEM
;
A
#
# COMPACT_ATOMS: atom_id res chain seq x y z
N MET A 1 7.30 23.68 9.25
CA MET A 1 6.39 23.22 10.33
C MET A 1 5.28 24.25 10.48
N ALA A 2 4.19 24.13 9.70
CA ALA A 2 3.03 25.01 9.85
C ALA A 2 2.04 24.30 10.75
N SER A 3 2.00 24.70 12.02
CA SER A 3 1.06 24.19 13.01
C SER A 3 -0.36 24.54 12.60
N SER A 4 -1.13 23.53 12.22
CA SER A 4 -2.57 23.63 12.00
C SER A 4 -3.28 23.76 13.36
N SER A 5 -3.42 24.99 13.86
CA SER A 5 -4.35 25.26 14.97
C SER A 5 -5.77 25.20 14.43
N THR A 6 -6.46 24.11 14.70
CA THR A 6 -7.92 24.01 14.54
C THR A 6 -8.57 25.04 15.46
N PRO A 7 -9.41 25.96 14.96
CA PRO A 7 -10.15 26.85 15.84
C PRO A 7 -11.23 26.04 16.57
N ASP A 8 -11.14 26.00 17.90
CA ASP A 8 -12.10 25.41 18.86
C ASP A 8 -13.44 26.17 18.91
N THR A 9 -13.97 26.59 17.77
CA THR A 9 -15.31 27.18 17.68
C THR A 9 -16.11 26.38 16.67
N PRO A 10 -17.25 25.78 17.05
CA PRO A 10 -18.12 25.14 16.08
C PRO A 10 -18.62 26.22 15.12
N ASP A 11 -18.13 26.18 13.89
CA ASP A 11 -18.58 27.02 12.78
C ASP A 11 -19.95 26.53 12.23
N THR A 12 -20.53 25.54 12.92
CA THR A 12 -21.78 24.86 12.58
C THR A 12 -22.91 25.35 13.49
N SER A 13 -24.13 25.35 12.96
CA SER A 13 -25.34 25.66 13.73
C SER A 13 -25.94 24.47 14.47
N TYR A 14 -25.24 23.34 14.44
CA TYR A 14 -25.67 22.12 15.09
C TYR A 14 -25.14 22.07 16.52
N VAL A 15 -26.02 21.70 17.45
CA VAL A 15 -25.67 21.44 18.85
C VAL A 15 -25.33 19.96 18.97
N GLU A 16 -24.11 19.62 19.37
CA GLU A 16 -23.72 18.24 19.62
C GLU A 16 -24.50 17.66 20.80
N MET A 17 -25.03 16.45 20.64
CA MET A 17 -25.75 15.74 21.71
C MET A 17 -24.73 14.99 22.56
N ASP A 18 -24.72 15.26 23.86
CA ASP A 18 -23.91 14.52 24.84
C ASP A 18 -24.38 13.06 24.88
N LYS A 19 -23.50 12.12 24.50
CA LYS A 19 -23.82 10.70 24.35
C LYS A 19 -24.00 9.96 25.69
N ASP A 20 -23.65 10.61 26.80
CA ASP A 20 -23.52 10.02 28.13
C ASP A 20 -24.56 10.55 29.14
N ALA A 21 -25.55 11.35 28.71
CA ALA A 21 -26.57 11.91 29.60
C ALA A 21 -27.83 11.01 29.66
N ASP A 22 -28.36 10.81 30.89
CA ASP A 22 -29.63 10.14 31.15
C ASP A 22 -30.74 10.63 30.21
N ALA A 23 -31.59 9.72 29.71
CA ALA A 23 -32.63 10.04 28.75
C ALA A 23 -33.66 11.10 29.23
N THR A 24 -33.72 11.32 30.56
CA THR A 24 -34.51 12.35 31.24
C THR A 24 -33.87 13.74 31.26
N LEU A 25 -32.60 13.89 30.86
CA LEU A 25 -31.86 15.16 30.73
C LEU A 25 -31.62 15.57 29.26
N ILE A 26 -32.32 14.95 28.30
CA ILE A 26 -32.19 15.27 26.89
C ILE A 26 -32.93 16.58 26.61
N GLY A 27 -32.22 17.60 26.14
CA GLY A 27 -32.76 18.90 25.74
C GLY A 27 -32.05 20.08 26.39
N ARG A 28 -32.27 21.29 25.86
CA ARG A 28 -31.74 22.53 26.44
C ARG A 28 -32.85 23.56 26.56
N HIS A 29 -32.79 24.35 27.63
CA HIS A 29 -33.71 25.47 27.81
C HIS A 29 -33.36 26.63 26.86
N CYS A 30 -34.40 27.27 26.33
CA CYS A 30 -34.28 28.51 25.60
C CYS A 30 -33.68 29.60 26.50
N GLN A 31 -32.54 30.18 26.11
CA GLN A 31 -31.82 31.18 26.90
C GLN A 31 -32.40 32.60 26.81
N LEU A 32 -33.62 32.73 26.30
CA LEU A 32 -34.35 33.98 26.27
C LEU A 32 -35.09 34.15 27.59
N GLU A 33 -34.86 35.29 28.25
CA GLU A 33 -35.28 35.55 29.64
C GLU A 33 -36.75 35.22 29.94
N TYR A 34 -37.64 35.42 28.96
CA TYR A 34 -39.08 35.26 29.09
C TYR A 34 -39.63 33.92 28.55
N CYS A 35 -38.80 33.07 27.94
CA CYS A 35 -39.25 31.80 27.35
C CYS A 35 -38.88 30.60 28.23
N ASN A 36 -37.59 30.37 28.49
CA ASN A 36 -37.05 29.24 29.27
C ASN A 36 -37.62 27.84 28.94
N GLN A 37 -38.29 27.68 27.79
CA GLN A 37 -38.89 26.43 27.36
C GLN A 37 -37.79 25.39 27.10
N LEU A 38 -37.99 24.17 27.63
CA LEU A 38 -37.12 23.03 27.33
C LEU A 38 -37.44 22.53 25.92
N ASP A 39 -36.45 22.60 25.02
CA ASP A 39 -36.55 22.08 23.66
C ASP A 39 -35.61 20.89 23.50
N PHE A 40 -36.11 19.81 22.90
CA PHE A 40 -35.34 18.61 22.60
C PHE A 40 -34.47 18.79 21.35
N LEU A 41 -34.74 19.83 20.54
CA LEU A 41 -33.93 20.22 19.40
C LEU A 41 -33.42 21.67 19.53
N PRO A 42 -32.37 21.89 20.32
CA PRO A 42 -31.83 23.23 20.55
C PRO A 42 -31.22 23.86 19.29
N PHE A 43 -31.55 25.14 19.06
CA PHE A 43 -30.97 25.94 17.99
C PHE A 43 -29.88 26.86 18.53
N PHE A 44 -28.66 26.72 18.04
CA PHE A 44 -27.54 27.60 18.40
C PHE A 44 -27.47 28.81 17.46
N CYS A 45 -27.45 30.02 18.01
CA CYS A 45 -27.27 31.26 17.25
C CYS A 45 -25.77 31.58 17.13
N GLN A 46 -25.23 31.64 15.92
CA GLN A 46 -23.79 31.91 15.69
C GLN A 46 -23.40 33.37 15.96
N SER A 47 -24.39 34.26 15.98
CA SER A 47 -24.22 35.68 16.20
C SER A 47 -24.04 36.01 17.68
N CYS A 48 -24.93 35.55 18.57
CA CYS A 48 -24.83 35.76 20.02
C CYS A 48 -24.30 34.56 20.83
N LYS A 49 -24.07 33.41 20.19
CA LYS A 49 -23.57 32.16 20.80
C LYS A 49 -24.47 31.60 21.93
N ARG A 50 -25.77 31.87 21.85
CA ARG A 50 -26.79 31.38 22.78
C ARG A 50 -27.69 30.33 22.13
N THR A 51 -28.36 29.53 22.96
CA THR A 51 -29.23 28.43 22.52
C THR A 51 -30.70 28.77 22.72
N PHE A 52 -31.54 28.50 21.73
CA PHE A 52 -32.95 28.87 21.69
C PHE A 52 -33.84 27.71 21.24
N CYS A 53 -35.14 27.79 21.55
CA CYS A 53 -36.15 26.86 21.04
C CYS A 53 -36.58 27.20 19.60
N LEU A 54 -37.43 26.36 19.00
CA LEU A 54 -37.94 26.52 17.64
C LEU A 54 -38.51 27.93 17.35
N ASP A 55 -39.29 28.48 18.28
CA ASP A 55 -39.94 29.80 18.11
C ASP A 55 -38.95 30.96 18.20
N HIS A 56 -37.81 30.75 18.85
CA HIS A 56 -36.79 31.77 19.12
C HIS A 56 -35.50 31.59 18.31
N ARG A 57 -35.49 30.69 17.31
CA ARG A 57 -34.31 30.32 16.52
C ARG A 57 -33.71 31.45 15.66
N THR A 58 -34.51 32.45 15.29
CA THR A 58 -34.06 33.55 14.41
C THR A 58 -33.49 34.71 15.21
N GLU A 59 -32.56 35.47 14.61
CA GLU A 59 -31.94 36.63 15.27
C GLU A 59 -32.97 37.70 15.71
N ASP A 60 -34.09 37.80 15.00
CA ASP A 60 -35.19 38.71 15.34
C ASP A 60 -36.05 38.18 16.48
N SER A 61 -36.35 36.88 16.49
CA SER A 61 -37.22 36.28 17.51
C SER A 61 -36.65 36.34 18.92
N HIS A 62 -35.34 36.15 19.10
CA HIS A 62 -34.71 36.25 20.44
C HIS A 62 -34.08 37.62 20.73
N ARG A 63 -34.32 38.64 19.88
CA ARG A 63 -33.68 39.96 19.98
C ARG A 63 -32.16 39.86 20.18
N CYS A 64 -31.49 39.21 19.22
CA CYS A 64 -30.05 38.95 19.26
C CYS A 64 -29.24 40.21 19.61
N GLU A 65 -28.29 40.08 20.54
CA GLU A 65 -27.38 41.17 20.93
C GLU A 65 -26.45 41.57 19.78
N ASN A 66 -26.02 40.60 18.96
CA ASN A 66 -25.04 40.76 17.88
C ASN A 66 -25.64 40.46 16.50
N LYS A 67 -26.80 41.01 16.15
CA LYS A 67 -27.46 40.76 14.85
C LYS A 67 -26.49 40.95 13.67
N GLY A 68 -26.47 39.97 12.77
CA GLY A 68 -25.63 40.01 11.56
C GLY A 68 -24.13 39.72 11.77
N ALA A 69 -23.63 39.55 13.00
CA ALA A 69 -22.21 39.27 13.26
C ALA A 69 -21.72 37.99 12.58
N TRP A 70 -22.58 36.96 12.49
CA TRP A 70 -22.26 35.75 11.73
C TRP A 70 -22.15 36.02 10.22
N ALA A 71 -23.06 36.80 9.65
CA ALA A 71 -23.07 37.13 8.23
C ALA A 71 -21.84 37.97 7.84
N GLU A 72 -21.44 38.91 8.71
CA GLU A 72 -20.24 39.72 8.52
C GLU A 72 -18.97 38.86 8.58
N ARG A 73 -18.82 38.01 9.60
CA ARG A 73 -17.67 37.09 9.71
C ARG A 73 -17.54 36.20 8.47
N ARG A 74 -18.67 35.63 8.01
CA ARG A 74 -18.68 34.78 6.81
C ARG A 74 -18.30 35.54 5.54
N ARG A 75 -18.74 36.80 5.41
CA ARG A 75 -18.35 37.68 4.31
C ARG A 75 -16.86 37.98 4.34
N GLN A 76 -16.31 38.34 5.50
CA GLN A 76 -14.88 38.60 5.66
C GLN A 76 -14.05 37.34 5.34
N ALA A 77 -14.47 36.17 5.82
CA ALA A 77 -13.83 34.91 5.50
C ALA A 77 -13.87 34.61 4.00
N GLN A 78 -14.98 34.89 3.31
CA GLN A 78 -15.09 34.72 1.86
C GLN A 78 -14.20 35.70 1.08
N LEU A 79 -14.06 36.94 1.54
CA LEU A 79 -13.17 37.94 0.94
C LEU A 79 -11.69 37.63 1.20
N ALA A 80 -11.37 37.03 2.35
CA ALA A 80 -10.03 36.58 2.69
C ALA A 80 -9.63 35.27 1.98
N ARG A 81 -10.58 34.57 1.34
CA ARG A 81 -10.25 33.40 0.54
C ARG A 81 -9.54 33.87 -0.73
N PRO A 82 -8.29 33.44 -0.97
CA PRO A 82 -7.61 33.79 -2.20
C PRO A 82 -8.40 33.26 -3.39
N ALA A 83 -8.40 34.02 -4.49
CA ALA A 83 -8.99 33.53 -5.73
C ALA A 83 -8.29 32.23 -6.17
N ALA A 84 -9.02 31.30 -6.78
CA ALA A 84 -8.42 30.09 -7.31
C ALA A 84 -7.35 30.47 -8.36
N GLY A 85 -6.07 30.39 -7.98
CA GLY A 85 -4.93 30.79 -8.82
C GLY A 85 -4.25 32.12 -8.46
N GLU A 86 -4.67 32.80 -7.39
CA GLU A 86 -4.00 34.02 -6.92
C GLU A 86 -2.53 33.72 -6.56
N GLY A 87 -1.60 34.43 -7.19
CA GLY A 87 -0.15 34.21 -7.05
C GLY A 87 0.46 33.09 -7.90
N ARG A 88 -0.31 32.45 -8.80
CA ARG A 88 0.22 31.43 -9.72
C ARG A 88 0.13 31.93 -11.15
N GLN A 89 1.27 32.24 -11.77
CA GLN A 89 1.27 32.64 -13.17
C GLN A 89 0.93 31.40 -14.01
N MET A 90 0.09 31.53 -15.05
CA MET A 90 -0.32 30.42 -15.93
C MET A 90 0.87 29.58 -16.47
N ARG A 91 2.08 30.17 -16.48
CA ARG A 91 3.34 29.55 -16.89
C ARG A 91 3.84 28.46 -15.93
N ASP A 92 3.38 28.43 -14.68
CA ASP A 92 3.86 27.48 -13.66
C ASP A 92 3.11 26.13 -13.70
N TYR A 93 1.92 26.07 -14.32
CA TYR A 93 1.13 24.85 -14.43
C TYR A 93 1.36 24.08 -15.72
N VAL A 94 1.81 24.74 -16.78
CA VAL A 94 2.01 24.10 -18.08
C VAL A 94 3.47 24.25 -18.49
N SER A 95 4.31 23.37 -17.96
CA SER A 95 5.67 23.17 -18.48
C SER A 95 5.58 23.00 -19.99
N GLN A 96 6.24 23.87 -20.74
CA GLN A 96 6.27 23.76 -22.20
C GLN A 96 6.89 22.42 -22.57
N LYS A 97 6.09 21.55 -23.19
CA LYS A 97 6.47 20.17 -23.55
C LYS A 97 6.18 19.94 -25.03
N PRO A 98 7.01 19.19 -25.76
CA PRO A 98 6.67 18.81 -27.12
C PRO A 98 5.44 17.90 -27.13
N CYS A 99 4.68 17.94 -28.23
CA CYS A 99 3.62 16.97 -28.48
C CYS A 99 4.19 15.55 -28.44
N ALA A 100 3.48 14.65 -27.76
CA ALA A 100 3.94 13.28 -27.67
C ALA A 100 3.95 12.57 -29.05
N ALA A 101 3.07 12.96 -29.99
CA ALA A 101 2.98 12.35 -31.33
C ALA A 101 4.34 12.39 -32.07
N ALA A 102 4.74 11.27 -32.69
CA ALA A 102 6.10 11.08 -33.20
C ALA A 102 6.39 11.93 -34.46
N ASP A 103 5.33 12.24 -35.19
CA ASP A 103 5.29 13.08 -36.38
C ASP A 103 5.10 14.58 -36.06
N CYS A 104 4.87 14.93 -34.79
CA CYS A 104 4.55 16.28 -34.36
C CYS A 104 5.66 16.91 -33.52
N ARG A 105 6.18 18.05 -33.97
CA ARG A 105 7.16 18.86 -33.21
C ARG A 105 6.53 20.10 -32.54
N THR A 106 5.20 20.16 -32.46
CA THR A 106 4.51 21.32 -31.87
C THR A 106 4.70 21.34 -30.35
N THR A 107 5.13 22.48 -29.81
CA THR A 107 5.26 22.69 -28.36
C THR A 107 3.93 23.05 -27.74
N ILE A 108 3.51 22.21 -26.80
CA ILE A 108 2.31 22.31 -25.99
C ILE A 108 2.62 23.14 -24.74
N GLY A 109 1.64 23.90 -24.25
CA GLY A 109 1.80 24.76 -23.06
C GLY A 109 2.18 26.19 -23.38
N THR A 110 1.90 26.61 -24.63
CA THR A 110 1.89 28.01 -25.03
C THR A 110 0.45 28.52 -25.01
N SER A 111 0.25 29.84 -24.85
CA SER A 111 -1.11 30.42 -24.83
C SER A 111 -1.93 30.14 -26.10
N LEU A 112 -1.27 29.83 -27.23
CA LEU A 112 -1.91 29.51 -28.50
C LEU A 112 -2.13 28.00 -28.72
N VAL A 113 -1.40 27.15 -27.98
CA VAL A 113 -1.49 25.69 -28.10
C VAL A 113 -1.63 25.08 -26.70
N PRO A 114 -2.87 25.07 -26.14
CA PRO A 114 -3.16 24.35 -24.92
C PRO A 114 -3.00 22.84 -25.17
N GLY A 115 -2.46 22.14 -24.17
CA GLY A 115 -2.31 20.69 -24.21
C GLY A 115 -3.60 19.97 -23.91
N VAL A 116 -3.90 18.94 -24.69
CA VAL A 116 -4.99 18.01 -24.41
C VAL A 116 -4.39 16.70 -23.91
N HIS A 117 -4.75 16.33 -22.68
CA HIS A 117 -4.35 15.08 -22.06
C HIS A 117 -5.22 13.93 -22.56
N CYS A 118 -4.60 12.85 -23.05
CA CYS A 118 -5.33 11.65 -23.43
C CYS A 118 -5.45 10.69 -22.24
N ALA A 119 -6.68 10.36 -21.82
CA ALA A 119 -6.94 9.44 -20.70
C ALA A 119 -6.57 7.96 -20.99
N GLY A 120 -6.28 7.60 -22.24
CA GLY A 120 -5.93 6.23 -22.62
C GLY A 120 -4.43 5.93 -22.51
N CYS A 121 -3.59 6.84 -22.99
CA CYS A 121 -2.13 6.71 -22.98
C CYS A 121 -1.44 7.69 -22.01
N ASN A 122 -2.19 8.51 -21.28
CA ASN A 122 -1.67 9.51 -20.33
C ASN A 122 -0.62 10.48 -20.90
N HIS A 123 -0.58 10.67 -22.22
CA HIS A 123 0.31 11.63 -22.88
C HIS A 123 -0.45 12.90 -23.26
N ASP A 124 0.28 14.00 -23.36
CA ASP A 124 -0.26 15.30 -23.76
C ASP A 124 -0.02 15.56 -25.25
N TYR A 125 -1.08 15.96 -25.94
CA TYR A 125 -1.09 16.20 -27.39
C TYR A 125 -1.52 17.62 -27.74
N CYS A 126 -1.13 18.08 -28.92
CA CYS A 126 -1.60 19.35 -29.46
C CYS A 126 -3.05 19.19 -29.95
N LEU A 127 -3.72 20.31 -30.23
CA LEU A 127 -5.12 20.30 -30.70
C LEU A 127 -5.34 19.49 -31.99
N ARG A 128 -4.29 19.32 -32.82
CA ARG A 128 -4.32 18.53 -34.06
C ARG A 128 -4.23 17.03 -33.84
N HIS A 129 -3.77 16.58 -32.66
CA HIS A 129 -3.59 15.17 -32.32
C HIS A 129 -4.37 14.80 -31.05
N ARG A 130 -5.47 15.53 -30.80
CA ARG A 130 -6.29 15.36 -29.59
C ARG A 130 -7.16 14.10 -29.66
N LEU A 131 -7.49 13.61 -30.85
CA LEU A 131 -8.30 12.41 -31.03
C LEU A 131 -7.44 11.15 -30.96
N ARG A 132 -8.01 10.06 -30.45
CA ARG A 132 -7.37 8.75 -30.32
C ARG A 132 -6.94 8.12 -31.65
N GLU A 133 -7.48 8.59 -32.76
CA GLU A 133 -7.16 8.14 -34.12
C GLU A 133 -5.96 8.88 -34.70
N GLU A 134 -5.67 10.08 -34.20
CA GLU A 134 -4.60 10.95 -34.67
C GLU A 134 -3.28 10.74 -33.90
N HIS A 135 -3.30 9.88 -32.88
CA HIS A 135 -2.10 9.44 -32.17
C HIS A 135 -2.21 7.96 -31.86
N ASP A 136 -1.09 7.24 -31.89
CA ASP A 136 -1.05 5.81 -31.61
C ASP A 136 -1.32 5.50 -30.11
N CYS A 137 -2.56 5.68 -29.67
CA CYS A 137 -2.99 5.56 -28.28
C CYS A 137 -2.75 4.14 -27.73
N GLY A 138 -2.79 3.12 -28.58
CA GLY A 138 -2.60 1.72 -28.20
C GLY A 138 -1.14 1.24 -28.21
N SER A 139 -0.24 1.88 -28.95
CA SER A 139 1.17 1.46 -29.04
C SER A 139 2.06 2.18 -28.02
N ARG A 140 1.58 3.26 -27.42
CA ARG A 140 2.33 4.09 -26.47
C ARG A 140 2.13 3.61 -25.04
N ALA A 141 3.23 3.33 -24.36
CA ALA A 141 3.20 3.04 -22.93
C ALA A 141 2.67 4.25 -22.14
N PRO A 142 1.69 4.05 -21.25
CA PRO A 142 1.09 5.15 -20.52
C PRO A 142 2.05 5.83 -19.53
N VAL A 143 2.13 7.16 -19.57
CA VAL A 143 2.93 7.94 -18.61
C VAL A 143 2.41 7.71 -17.20
N GLY A 144 3.31 7.39 -16.28
CA GLY A 144 2.97 7.14 -14.87
C GLY A 144 2.47 5.71 -14.58
N ALA A 145 2.36 4.84 -15.59
CA ALA A 145 2.33 3.42 -15.30
C ALA A 145 3.67 3.04 -14.66
N ARG A 146 3.64 2.62 -13.40
CA ARG A 146 4.73 1.81 -12.83
C ARG A 146 5.02 0.70 -13.84
N PRO A 147 6.29 0.30 -14.07
CA PRO A 147 6.64 -0.78 -14.99
C PRO A 147 6.05 -2.10 -14.47
N ARG A 148 4.77 -2.27 -14.74
CA ARG A 148 4.07 -3.52 -14.89
C ARG A 148 4.00 -3.66 -16.40
N ASP A 149 4.40 -4.81 -16.90
CA ASP A 149 4.20 -5.23 -18.30
C ASP A 149 5.42 -5.20 -19.23
N ALA A 150 6.60 -5.58 -18.71
CA ALA A 150 7.47 -6.49 -19.46
C ALA A 150 7.08 -7.98 -19.24
N VAL A 151 6.31 -8.26 -18.17
CA VAL A 151 5.89 -9.62 -17.78
C VAL A 151 4.55 -10.03 -18.40
N ALA A 152 3.68 -9.09 -18.82
CA ALA A 152 2.36 -9.42 -19.38
C ALA A 152 2.39 -9.96 -20.82
N GLU A 153 3.33 -9.49 -21.66
CA GLU A 153 3.48 -9.95 -23.05
C GLU A 153 4.09 -11.37 -23.11
N GLN A 154 5.10 -11.62 -22.27
CA GLN A 154 5.73 -12.94 -22.12
C GLN A 154 4.80 -13.94 -21.42
N THR A 155 3.97 -13.51 -20.48
CA THR A 155 2.99 -14.40 -19.86
C THR A 155 1.87 -14.78 -20.83
N ARG A 156 1.37 -13.91 -21.72
CA ARG A 156 0.33 -14.30 -22.70
C ARG A 156 0.84 -15.35 -23.70
N SER A 157 2.05 -15.19 -24.23
CA SER A 157 2.66 -16.17 -25.13
C SER A 157 3.11 -17.45 -24.40
N ALA A 158 3.51 -17.36 -23.14
CA ALA A 158 3.79 -18.52 -22.28
C ALA A 158 2.51 -19.26 -21.84
N PHE A 159 1.40 -18.56 -21.56
CA PHE A 159 0.10 -19.16 -21.22
C PHE A 159 -0.55 -19.85 -22.42
N ALA A 160 -0.36 -19.33 -23.63
CA ALA A 160 -0.77 -20.01 -24.86
C ALA A 160 0.03 -21.30 -25.09
N LYS A 161 1.36 -21.25 -24.89
CA LYS A 161 2.23 -22.44 -24.94
C LYS A 161 1.98 -23.42 -23.78
N LEU A 162 1.60 -22.94 -22.60
CA LEU A 162 1.21 -23.74 -21.42
C LEU A 162 -0.18 -24.38 -21.57
N ARG A 163 -1.14 -23.75 -22.27
CA ARG A 163 -2.40 -24.42 -22.62
C ARG A 163 -2.16 -25.55 -23.62
N ALA A 164 -1.35 -25.32 -24.65
CA ALA A 164 -1.00 -26.35 -25.63
C ALA A 164 -0.17 -27.50 -25.02
N TRP A 165 0.73 -27.18 -24.08
CA TRP A 165 1.48 -28.17 -23.30
C TRP A 165 0.60 -28.88 -22.26
N GLY A 166 -0.35 -28.16 -21.66
CA GLY A 166 -1.30 -28.68 -20.67
C GLY A 166 -2.32 -29.65 -21.27
N THR A 167 -2.68 -29.51 -22.55
CA THR A 167 -3.51 -30.50 -23.25
C THR A 167 -2.71 -31.74 -23.64
N ALA A 168 -1.46 -31.59 -24.10
CA ALA A 168 -0.59 -32.72 -24.45
C ALA A 168 -0.15 -33.55 -23.23
N LYS A 169 0.00 -32.92 -22.06
CA LYS A 169 0.39 -33.60 -20.82
C LYS A 169 -0.81 -34.16 -20.03
N ARG A 170 -2.04 -33.76 -20.35
CA ARG A 170 -3.28 -34.29 -19.76
C ARG A 170 -3.62 -35.70 -20.25
N GLU A 171 -3.18 -36.06 -21.46
CA GLU A 171 -3.28 -37.45 -21.95
C GLU A 171 -2.20 -38.37 -21.35
N GLN A 172 -1.05 -37.83 -20.94
CA GLN A 172 0.05 -38.61 -20.36
C GLN A 172 0.14 -38.58 -18.82
N ALA A 173 -0.68 -37.77 -18.13
CA ALA A 173 -0.65 -37.61 -16.67
C ALA A 173 -1.98 -38.00 -15.97
N SER A 174 -2.66 -39.05 -16.46
CA SER A 174 -3.66 -39.79 -15.66
C SER A 174 -3.02 -40.59 -14.50
N ARG A 175 -1.68 -40.56 -14.39
CA ARG A 175 -0.94 -41.09 -13.24
C ARG A 175 0.04 -40.02 -12.73
N ALA A 176 -0.35 -39.41 -11.61
CA ALA A 176 0.46 -38.62 -10.69
C ALA A 176 0.98 -37.23 -11.17
N LEU A 177 0.32 -36.15 -10.70
CA LEU A 177 0.94 -34.83 -10.53
C LEU A 177 0.48 -34.17 -9.19
N PRO A 178 1.31 -33.29 -8.58
CA PRO A 178 1.27 -32.90 -7.18
C PRO A 178 0.25 -31.77 -6.87
N LYS A 179 -0.15 -31.68 -5.60
CA LYS A 179 -1.19 -30.78 -5.09
C LYS A 179 -0.74 -29.31 -5.01
N ALA A 180 -1.68 -28.40 -5.30
CA ALA A 180 -1.56 -26.95 -5.07
C ALA A 180 -1.31 -26.60 -3.58
N ARG A 181 -0.64 -25.46 -3.35
CA ARG A 181 -0.24 -24.94 -2.03
C ARG A 181 -1.47 -24.82 -1.11
N PRO A 182 -1.41 -25.33 0.13
CA PRO A 182 -2.58 -25.40 0.99
C PRO A 182 -2.98 -24.03 1.57
N THR A 183 -4.13 -23.51 1.16
CA THR A 183 -4.68 -22.23 1.64
C THR A 183 -5.42 -22.34 2.99
N SER A 184 -5.74 -23.57 3.45
CA SER A 184 -6.45 -23.80 4.72
C SER A 184 -5.52 -24.18 5.88
N ALA A 185 -5.89 -23.81 7.10
CA ALA A 185 -5.14 -24.14 8.32
C ALA A 185 -4.94 -25.66 8.50
N SER A 186 -5.96 -26.46 8.15
CA SER A 186 -5.88 -27.93 8.16
C SER A 186 -4.85 -28.47 7.17
N ALA A 187 -4.75 -27.87 5.99
CA ALA A 187 -3.82 -28.34 4.97
C ALA A 187 -2.37 -27.86 5.25
N ARG A 188 -2.19 -26.76 6.00
CA ARG A 188 -0.87 -26.39 6.59
C ARG A 188 -0.39 -27.41 7.61
N LEU A 189 -1.27 -27.92 8.48
CA LEU A 189 -0.92 -28.98 9.44
C LEU A 189 -0.50 -30.28 8.73
N VAL A 190 -1.21 -30.65 7.66
CA VAL A 190 -0.84 -31.81 6.82
C VAL A 190 0.51 -31.61 6.14
N ALA A 191 0.78 -30.41 5.61
CA ALA A 191 2.08 -30.10 5.01
C ALA A 191 3.21 -30.16 6.04
N VAL A 192 3.01 -29.65 7.26
CA VAL A 192 3.99 -29.75 8.37
C VAL A 192 4.23 -31.21 8.77
N ASN A 193 3.21 -32.07 8.76
CA ASN A 193 3.38 -33.49 9.06
C ASN A 193 4.09 -34.26 7.95
N ASN A 194 3.92 -33.87 6.68
CA ASN A 194 4.71 -34.42 5.58
C ASN A 194 6.17 -33.97 5.68
N LEU A 195 6.41 -32.68 5.92
CA LEU A 195 7.74 -32.12 6.20
C LEU A 195 8.47 -32.87 7.31
N LYS A 196 7.78 -33.21 8.41
CA LYS A 196 8.37 -33.99 9.49
C LYS A 196 8.92 -35.35 9.06
N LYS A 197 8.38 -35.93 7.98
CA LYS A 197 8.78 -37.24 7.44
C LYS A 197 9.90 -37.14 6.40
N SER A 198 9.91 -36.08 5.59
CA SER A 198 10.86 -35.91 4.47
C SER A 198 12.02 -34.97 4.77
N ALA A 199 11.95 -34.16 5.84
CA ALA A 199 13.00 -33.22 6.18
C ALA A 199 14.28 -33.90 6.65
N LYS A 200 15.41 -33.44 6.11
CA LYS A 200 16.77 -33.89 6.48
C LYS A 200 17.44 -32.89 7.41
N GLY A 201 18.29 -33.36 8.32
CA GLY A 201 18.96 -32.50 9.30
C GLY A 201 19.68 -33.29 10.39
N ASP A 202 20.19 -32.58 11.39
CA ASP A 202 20.98 -33.17 12.47
C ASP A 202 20.12 -33.99 13.44
N VAL A 203 20.29 -35.31 13.42
CA VAL A 203 19.55 -36.28 14.26
C VAL A 203 19.71 -35.99 15.78
N LYS A 204 20.79 -35.29 16.17
CA LYS A 204 21.14 -34.97 17.56
C LYS A 204 20.20 -33.96 18.25
N LEU A 205 19.31 -33.29 17.51
CA LEU A 205 18.40 -32.29 18.09
C LEU A 205 17.12 -32.94 18.65
N PRO A 206 16.66 -32.60 19.86
CA PRO A 206 15.37 -33.06 20.38
C PRO A 206 14.21 -32.59 19.48
N PRO A 207 13.14 -33.38 19.29
CA PRO A 207 12.03 -33.04 18.38
C PRO A 207 11.32 -31.73 18.76
N GLU A 208 11.30 -31.37 20.04
CA GLU A 208 10.69 -30.14 20.55
C GLU A 208 11.41 -28.87 20.09
N LYS A 209 12.71 -28.98 19.80
CA LYS A 209 13.52 -27.86 19.33
C LYS A 209 13.63 -27.79 17.81
N ARG A 210 13.03 -28.73 17.07
CA ARG A 210 13.13 -28.80 15.60
C ARG A 210 12.09 -27.88 14.96
N VAL A 211 12.57 -26.98 14.11
CA VAL A 211 11.75 -26.15 13.21
C VAL A 211 11.92 -26.71 11.79
N TYR A 212 10.81 -27.06 11.16
CA TYR A 212 10.78 -27.67 9.82
C TYR A 212 10.55 -26.61 8.75
N LEU A 213 11.45 -26.50 7.78
CA LEU A 213 11.43 -25.42 6.78
C LEU A 213 11.58 -25.97 5.35
N TYR A 214 10.92 -25.30 4.41
CA TYR A 214 11.20 -25.45 2.99
C TYR A 214 12.33 -24.50 2.61
N VAL A 215 13.39 -25.01 2.00
CA VAL A 215 14.54 -24.21 1.56
C VAL A 215 14.64 -24.26 0.05
N GLU A 216 14.56 -23.11 -0.59
CA GLU A 216 14.79 -22.96 -2.02
C GLU A 216 16.06 -22.12 -2.24
N ALA A 217 16.94 -22.56 -3.14
CA ALA A 217 18.05 -21.76 -3.64
C ALA A 217 17.69 -21.25 -5.04
N GLU A 218 18.12 -20.03 -5.37
CA GLU A 218 17.90 -19.47 -6.69
C GLU A 218 18.70 -20.24 -7.75
N ALA A 219 18.05 -20.55 -8.87
CA ALA A 219 18.61 -21.36 -9.95
C ALA A 219 19.81 -20.70 -10.67
N GLU A 220 20.01 -19.39 -10.50
CA GLU A 220 21.14 -18.66 -11.10
C GLU A 220 22.47 -18.90 -10.36
N THR A 221 22.43 -19.40 -9.13
CA THR A 221 23.63 -19.56 -8.27
C THR A 221 23.99 -21.01 -7.97
N THR A 222 23.38 -21.99 -8.64
CA THR A 222 23.61 -23.42 -8.37
C THR A 222 24.06 -24.20 -9.61
N THR A 223 25.23 -24.83 -9.51
CA THR A 223 25.72 -25.88 -10.41
C THR A 223 25.03 -27.24 -10.19
N ALA A 224 24.12 -27.35 -9.21
CA ALA A 224 23.50 -28.61 -8.81
C ALA A 224 22.01 -28.73 -9.21
N LYS A 225 21.64 -29.93 -9.65
CA LYS A 225 20.32 -30.34 -10.16
C LYS A 225 19.15 -30.27 -9.16
N ASN A 226 19.37 -29.84 -7.92
CA ASN A 226 18.38 -29.83 -6.83
C ASN A 226 18.40 -28.49 -6.07
N TYR A 227 17.65 -27.51 -6.57
CA TYR A 227 17.53 -26.16 -5.99
C TYR A 227 16.44 -26.05 -4.91
N LYS A 228 15.76 -27.16 -4.57
CA LYS A 228 14.74 -27.22 -3.50
C LYS A 228 15.02 -28.37 -2.57
N GLY A 229 14.87 -28.13 -1.27
CA GLY A 229 15.03 -29.14 -0.23
C GLY A 229 14.15 -28.88 0.98
N GLU A 230 13.91 -29.93 1.75
CA GLU A 230 13.16 -29.88 3.00
C GLU A 230 14.13 -30.19 4.13
N PHE A 231 14.26 -29.26 5.08
CA PHE A 231 15.26 -29.35 6.15
C PHE A 231 14.65 -29.02 7.51
N PHE A 232 15.27 -29.52 8.57
CA PHE A 232 14.92 -29.14 9.94
C PHE A 232 16.14 -28.57 10.67
N TYR A 233 15.91 -27.49 11.43
CA TYR A 233 16.94 -26.76 12.17
C TYR A 233 16.52 -26.58 13.63
N SER A 234 17.47 -26.24 14.51
CA SER A 234 17.13 -25.91 15.89
C SER A 234 16.50 -24.53 16.00
N ARG A 235 15.49 -24.39 16.84
CA ARG A 235 14.86 -23.11 17.21
C ARG A 235 15.86 -22.11 17.80
N ASP A 236 16.90 -22.62 18.46
CA ASP A 236 17.93 -21.83 19.13
C ASP A 236 19.05 -21.37 18.18
N TRP A 237 19.03 -21.81 16.90
CA TRP A 237 20.03 -21.38 15.94
C TRP A 237 19.78 -19.96 15.44
N VAL A 238 20.89 -19.32 15.11
CA VAL A 238 20.96 -17.99 14.52
C VAL A 238 20.91 -18.12 13.00
N ALA A 239 20.32 -17.15 12.29
CA ALA A 239 20.09 -17.21 10.85
C ALA A 239 21.37 -17.47 10.04
N GLY A 240 22.51 -16.89 10.42
CA GLY A 240 23.81 -17.16 9.78
C GLY A 240 24.21 -18.64 9.83
N ARG A 241 24.04 -19.30 10.98
CA ARG A 241 24.34 -20.74 11.12
C ARG A 241 23.40 -21.62 10.29
N VAL A 242 22.12 -21.22 10.17
CA VAL A 242 21.17 -21.91 9.29
C VAL A 242 21.56 -21.72 7.83
N LEU A 243 22.02 -20.53 7.45
CA LEU A 243 22.49 -20.23 6.10
C LEU A 243 23.66 -21.15 5.72
N ASP A 244 24.66 -21.28 6.59
CA ASP A 244 25.81 -22.16 6.36
C ASP A 244 25.40 -23.63 6.19
N ALA A 245 24.52 -24.11 7.08
CA ALA A 245 24.03 -25.49 7.04
C ALA A 245 23.16 -25.76 5.79
N ALA A 246 22.32 -24.80 5.41
CA ALA A 246 21.48 -24.86 4.22
C ALA A 246 22.32 -24.82 2.94
N ALA A 247 23.30 -23.91 2.86
CA ALA A 247 24.22 -23.78 1.74
C ALA A 247 25.03 -25.08 1.55
N LYS A 248 25.57 -25.66 2.62
CA LYS A 248 26.26 -26.96 2.56
C LYS A 248 25.36 -28.08 2.07
N SER A 249 24.09 -28.09 2.49
CA SER A 249 23.13 -29.13 2.13
C SER A 249 22.61 -29.01 0.69
N LEU A 250 22.54 -27.79 0.16
CA LEU A 250 22.14 -27.47 -1.21
C LEU A 250 23.34 -27.32 -2.16
N GLN A 251 24.56 -27.55 -1.68
CA GLN A 251 25.82 -27.39 -2.43
C GLN A 251 25.99 -25.98 -3.04
N VAL A 252 25.52 -24.96 -2.32
CA VAL A 252 25.74 -23.55 -2.66
C VAL A 252 27.05 -23.09 -2.03
N GLU A 253 27.92 -22.46 -2.81
CA GLU A 253 29.17 -21.90 -2.29
C GLU A 253 28.89 -20.66 -1.45
N ASN A 254 29.11 -20.76 -0.13
CA ASN A 254 29.02 -19.61 0.77
C ASN A 254 30.37 -18.88 0.86
N VAL A 255 30.45 -17.72 0.21
CA VAL A 255 31.65 -16.85 0.18
C VAL A 255 31.53 -15.66 1.13
N ASN A 256 30.51 -15.65 2.02
CA ASN A 256 30.23 -14.54 2.95
C ASN A 256 31.42 -14.11 3.83
N ASN A 257 32.37 -15.01 4.08
CA ASN A 257 33.55 -14.75 4.90
C ASN A 257 34.76 -14.21 4.12
N GLN A 258 34.72 -14.22 2.78
CA GLN A 258 35.86 -13.81 1.92
C GLN A 258 35.55 -12.54 1.11
N SER A 259 34.28 -12.26 0.78
CA SER A 259 33.90 -11.09 0.01
C SER A 259 33.40 -9.94 0.89
N SER A 260 34.04 -8.77 0.79
CA SER A 260 33.58 -7.51 1.40
C SER A 260 32.39 -6.90 0.65
N GLU A 261 32.21 -7.26 -0.63
CA GLU A 261 31.14 -6.76 -1.48
C GLU A 261 29.76 -7.33 -1.09
N GLU A 262 28.75 -6.47 -1.00
CA GLU A 262 27.38 -6.86 -0.63
C GLU A 262 26.69 -7.72 -1.70
N ARG A 263 27.17 -7.63 -2.95
CA ARG A 263 26.68 -8.38 -4.12
C ARG A 263 26.98 -9.87 -4.04
N ASP A 264 28.02 -10.23 -3.29
CA ASP A 264 28.45 -11.62 -3.14
C ASP A 264 27.92 -12.28 -1.88
N LYS A 265 27.30 -11.50 -0.98
CA LYS A 265 26.75 -12.02 0.26
C LYS A 265 25.43 -12.75 0.00
N LEU A 266 25.39 -14.01 0.43
CA LEU A 266 24.19 -14.83 0.55
C LEU A 266 23.41 -14.40 1.78
N ARG A 267 22.11 -14.18 1.60
CA ARG A 267 21.15 -13.86 2.66
C ARG A 267 19.94 -14.78 2.60
N ILE A 268 19.24 -14.91 3.73
CA ILE A 268 17.98 -15.66 3.81
C ILE A 268 16.81 -14.69 3.65
N PHE A 269 15.98 -14.92 2.64
CA PHE A 269 14.70 -14.25 2.44
C PHE A 269 13.57 -15.13 2.97
N HIS A 270 12.76 -14.59 3.88
CA HIS A 270 11.59 -15.29 4.39
C HIS A 270 10.35 -14.93 3.56
N VAL A 271 9.77 -15.92 2.87
CA VAL A 271 8.65 -15.70 1.92
C VAL A 271 7.37 -15.28 2.62
N GLU A 272 7.01 -15.91 3.75
CA GLU A 272 5.75 -15.58 4.45
C GLU A 272 5.83 -14.23 5.18
N GLY A 273 7.02 -13.85 5.65
CA GLY A 273 7.27 -12.55 6.29
C GLY A 273 7.64 -11.43 5.32
N GLY A 274 7.85 -11.73 4.04
CA GLY A 274 8.24 -10.76 3.01
C GLY A 274 9.50 -9.96 3.31
N ARG A 275 10.40 -10.49 4.16
CA ARG A 275 11.59 -9.76 4.68
C ARG A 275 12.85 -10.61 4.61
N VAL A 276 13.99 -9.94 4.52
CA VAL A 276 15.31 -10.55 4.68
C VAL A 276 15.58 -10.74 6.17
N LEU A 277 16.03 -11.94 6.57
CA LEU A 277 16.45 -12.20 7.95
C LEU A 277 17.86 -11.69 8.16
N GLU A 278 18.08 -11.01 9.28
CA GLU A 278 19.41 -10.59 9.70
C GLU A 278 20.22 -11.78 10.19
N PHE A 279 21.54 -11.74 9.98
CA PHE A 279 22.43 -12.84 10.36
C PHE A 279 22.36 -13.20 11.84
N ASN A 280 22.07 -12.25 12.73
CA ASN A 280 22.04 -12.42 14.19
C ASN A 280 20.65 -12.81 14.74
N GLU A 281 19.60 -12.82 13.90
CA GLU A 281 18.25 -13.13 14.35
C GLU A 281 18.10 -14.64 14.65
N LYS A 282 17.37 -14.98 15.71
CA LYS A 282 17.09 -16.38 16.07
C LYS A 282 15.97 -16.93 15.18
N VAL A 283 16.16 -18.14 14.68
CA VAL A 283 15.18 -18.85 13.86
C VAL A 283 13.84 -18.98 14.59
N GLY A 284 13.87 -19.21 15.90
CA GLY A 284 12.66 -19.36 16.70
C GLY A 284 11.78 -18.13 16.85
N SER A 285 12.32 -16.91 16.70
CA SER A 285 11.51 -15.70 16.75
C SER A 285 10.94 -15.35 15.37
N ALA A 286 11.66 -15.68 14.31
CA ALA A 286 11.36 -15.24 12.96
C ALA A 286 10.61 -16.28 12.11
N LEU A 287 10.79 -17.57 12.39
CA LEU A 287 10.36 -18.67 11.53
C LEU A 287 9.52 -19.70 12.31
N ALA A 288 8.39 -20.07 11.72
CA ALA A 288 7.54 -21.16 12.17
C ALA A 288 7.74 -22.42 11.32
N SER A 289 7.34 -23.58 11.85
CA SER A 289 7.36 -24.83 11.08
C SER A 289 6.38 -24.77 9.92
N GLY A 290 6.86 -25.09 8.71
CA GLY A 290 6.10 -24.96 7.46
C GLY A 290 6.42 -23.69 6.66
N ASN A 291 7.26 -22.80 7.20
CA ASN A 291 7.70 -21.61 6.48
C ASN A 291 8.67 -21.95 5.35
N THR A 292 8.62 -21.16 4.28
CA THR A 292 9.58 -21.21 3.18
C THR A 292 10.63 -20.12 3.34
N ILE A 293 11.89 -20.51 3.20
CA ILE A 293 13.04 -19.63 3.14
C ILE A 293 13.74 -19.78 1.78
N VAL A 294 14.20 -18.66 1.23
CA VAL A 294 14.91 -18.61 -0.05
C VAL A 294 16.30 -18.04 0.19
N LEU A 295 17.32 -18.71 -0.33
CA LEU A 295 18.70 -18.23 -0.31
C LEU A 295 18.94 -17.37 -1.56
N LEU A 296 19.26 -16.10 -1.35
CA LEU A 296 19.49 -15.12 -2.43
C LEU A 296 20.85 -14.46 -2.26
N ARG A 297 21.55 -14.23 -3.36
CA ARG A 297 22.86 -13.55 -3.40
C ARG A 297 22.67 -12.10 -3.82
N GLY A 298 23.37 -11.17 -3.17
CA GLY A 298 23.44 -9.78 -3.61
C GLY A 298 22.25 -8.89 -3.26
N ILE A 299 21.42 -9.31 -2.31
CA ILE A 299 20.39 -8.44 -1.73
C ILE A 299 21.05 -7.59 -0.64
N GLY A 300 21.03 -6.26 -0.82
CA GLY A 300 21.48 -5.30 0.19
C GLY A 300 20.68 -5.42 1.50
N PRO A 301 21.14 -4.78 2.59
CA PRO A 301 20.34 -4.75 3.82
C PRO A 301 18.93 -4.21 3.54
N PRO A 302 17.90 -4.70 4.26
CA PRO A 302 16.59 -4.06 4.21
C PRO A 302 16.78 -2.56 4.52
N PRO A 303 16.09 -1.65 3.81
CA PRO A 303 16.16 -0.25 4.16
C PRO A 303 15.66 -0.09 5.60
N ASP A 304 16.54 0.33 6.50
CA ASP A 304 16.17 0.68 7.87
C ASP A 304 15.10 1.76 7.80
N LEU A 305 13.89 1.41 8.24
CA LEU A 305 12.78 2.33 8.41
C LEU A 305 13.00 3.11 9.71
N ILE A 306 14.08 3.91 9.75
CA ILE A 306 14.30 4.92 10.78
C ILE A 306 14.65 6.21 10.05
N GLU A 307 13.62 6.99 9.75
CA GLU A 307 13.60 8.45 9.77
C GLU A 307 12.21 8.91 9.32
N MET A 308 11.32 9.17 10.28
CA MET A 308 10.32 10.25 10.28
C MET A 308 9.93 10.56 11.71
#